data_AF-A0A0G0HHC6-F1
#
_entry.id   AF-A0A0G0HHC6-F1
#
_cell.length_a   1.000
_cell.length_b   1.000
_cell.length_c   1.000
_cell.angle_alpha   90.00
_cell.angle_beta   90.00
_cell.angle_gamma   90.00
#
_symmetry.space_group_name_H-M   'P 1'
#
loop_
_entity.id
_entity.type
_entity.pdbx_description
1 polymer ?
#
loop_
_entity_poly.entity_id
_entity_poly.type
_entity_poly.pdbx_seq_one_letter_code
_entity_poly.pdbx_strand_id
1 'polypeptide(L)'
;MKIQNIHAREILDSRGIPTISTEIELWSGDKGKGEVPSGASTGTNEVLELRDEDGHVSKAVENVNTVISEALKEKDFTSQKEFDDFLIDLDGTTQKSKLGGNTILSCSMAFCRATANSLGLQLYEYFGMIYSDKNYNPETLRLPRPQILVLEGGKHGDWSTDIQEYMVAPKIDRFDSFADAFKA
;
A
#
# COMPACT_ATOMS: atom_id res chain seq x y z
N MET A 1 -3.33 19.01 6.50
CA MET A 1 -1.96 18.53 6.20
C MET A 1 -1.53 18.97 4.82
N LYS A 2 -0.65 19.98 4.78
CA LYS A 2 -0.07 20.50 3.55
C LYS A 2 1.17 19.67 3.17
N ILE A 3 1.24 19.24 1.91
CA ILE A 3 2.40 18.53 1.37
C ILE A 3 3.43 19.57 0.91
N GLN A 4 4.68 19.43 1.36
CA GLN A 4 5.80 20.26 0.96
C GLN A 4 6.48 19.70 -0.29
N ASN A 5 6.69 18.38 -0.32
CA ASN A 5 7.34 17.71 -1.43
C ASN A 5 6.77 16.30 -1.63
N ILE A 6 6.73 15.85 -2.88
CA ILE A 6 6.43 14.47 -3.26
C ILE A 6 7.43 14.03 -4.33
N HIS A 7 7.96 12.82 -4.20
CA HIS A 7 8.88 12.28 -5.18
C HIS A 7 8.71 10.77 -5.29
N ALA A 8 8.74 10.26 -6.52
CA ALA A 8 8.78 8.82 -6.77
C ALA A 8 10.03 8.38 -7.51
N ARG A 9 10.39 7.12 -7.28
CA ARG A 9 11.46 6.40 -7.97
C ARG A 9 11.04 4.96 -8.23
N GLU A 10 11.67 4.37 -9.24
CA GLU A 10 11.59 2.94 -9.49
C GLU A 10 12.50 2.19 -8.51
N ILE A 11 12.00 1.07 -8.00
CA ILE A 11 12.71 0.10 -7.16
C ILE A 11 12.41 -1.31 -7.66
N LEU A 12 13.07 -2.33 -7.10
CA LEU A 12 12.80 -3.73 -7.43
C LEU A 12 12.01 -4.41 -6.32
N ASP A 13 11.03 -5.23 -6.69
CA ASP A 13 10.30 -6.10 -5.76
C ASP A 13 11.11 -7.35 -5.38
N SER A 14 10.52 -8.25 -4.59
CA SER A 14 11.16 -9.49 -4.14
C SER A 14 11.51 -10.47 -5.27
N ARG A 15 10.97 -10.28 -6.48
CA ARG A 15 11.24 -11.07 -7.69
C ARG A 15 12.19 -10.36 -8.66
N GLY A 16 12.69 -9.17 -8.30
CA GLY A 16 13.51 -8.35 -9.18
C GLY A 16 12.71 -7.63 -10.28
N ILE A 17 11.39 -7.52 -10.13
CA ILE A 17 10.51 -6.83 -11.07
C ILE A 17 10.41 -5.36 -10.66
N PRO A 18 10.54 -4.40 -11.60
CA PRO A 18 10.32 -2.99 -11.31
C PRO A 18 8.96 -2.70 -10.66
N THR A 19 8.99 -1.90 -9.60
CA THR A 19 7.83 -1.31 -8.91
C THR A 19 8.16 0.10 -8.41
N ILE A 20 7.17 0.83 -7.91
CA ILE A 20 7.27 2.25 -7.54
C ILE A 20 7.41 2.43 -6.03
N SER A 21 8.25 3.39 -5.64
CA SER A 21 8.37 3.93 -4.28
C SER A 21 8.11 5.44 -4.32
N THR A 22 7.13 5.91 -3.55
CA THR A 22 6.82 7.34 -3.37
C THR A 22 7.20 7.80 -1.97
N GLU A 23 7.83 8.95 -1.87
CA GLU A 23 8.12 9.67 -0.62
C GLU A 23 7.33 10.98 -0.59
N ILE A 24 6.69 11.27 0.55
CA ILE A 24 5.98 12.51 0.82
C ILE A 24 6.61 13.17 2.05
N GLU A 25 6.87 14.47 1.96
CA GLU A 25 7.27 15.33 3.06
C GLU A 25 6.14 16.35 3.32
N LEU A 26 5.67 16.40 4.55
CA LEU A 26 4.70 17.40 5.00
C LEU A 26 5.43 18.70 5.37
N TRP A 27 4.70 19.82 5.41
CA TRP A 27 5.25 21.11 5.86
C TRP A 27 5.76 21.12 7.30
N SER A 28 5.34 20.16 8.13
CA SER A 28 5.89 19.94 9.47
C SER A 28 7.30 19.35 9.45
N GLY A 29 7.79 18.87 8.30
CA GLY A 29 9.04 18.13 8.13
C GLY A 29 8.89 16.61 8.26
N ASP A 30 7.71 16.12 8.64
CA ASP A 30 7.44 14.68 8.76
C ASP A 30 7.38 14.02 7.38
N LYS A 31 7.95 12.81 7.29
CA LYS A 31 8.11 12.07 6.04
C LYS A 31 7.43 10.72 6.09
N GLY A 32 6.97 10.25 4.94
CA GLY A 32 6.41 8.92 4.77
C GLY A 32 6.75 8.33 3.41
N LYS A 33 6.94 7.01 3.36
CA LYS A 33 7.30 6.27 2.15
C LYS A 33 6.28 5.18 1.86
N GLY A 34 5.69 5.20 0.67
CA GLY A 34 4.84 4.14 0.14
C GLY A 34 5.63 3.31 -0.87
N GLU A 35 5.63 2.00 -0.68
CA GLU A 35 6.22 1.02 -1.61
C GLU A 35 5.13 0.00 -1.91
N VAL A 36 4.87 -0.24 -3.19
CA VAL A 36 3.76 -1.09 -3.61
C VAL A 36 4.26 -2.41 -4.19
N PRO A 37 3.60 -3.53 -3.86
CA PRO A 37 3.91 -4.80 -4.50
C PRO A 37 3.51 -4.75 -5.98
N SER A 38 4.20 -5.51 -6.81
CA SER A 38 3.77 -5.72 -8.19
C SER A 38 2.51 -6.59 -8.22
N GLY A 39 1.52 -6.19 -9.01
CA GLY A 39 0.34 -7.00 -9.26
C GLY A 39 0.67 -8.11 -10.25
N ALA A 40 0.21 -9.34 -10.00
CA ALA A 40 0.22 -10.41 -11.00
C ALA A 40 -1.20 -10.72 -11.53
N SER A 41 -2.23 -10.11 -10.93
CA SER A 41 -3.62 -10.43 -11.20
C SER A 41 -4.16 -9.58 -12.34
N THR A 42 -4.80 -10.26 -13.30
CA THR A 42 -5.35 -9.71 -14.55
C THR A 42 -6.89 -9.64 -14.47
N GLY A 43 -7.44 -9.52 -13.26
CA GLY A 43 -8.88 -9.50 -13.06
C GLY A 43 -9.51 -8.30 -13.76
N THR A 44 -10.56 -8.52 -14.57
CA THR A 44 -11.23 -7.44 -15.33
C THR A 44 -11.91 -6.38 -14.45
N ASN A 45 -11.99 -6.63 -13.13
CA ASN A 45 -12.59 -5.74 -12.14
C ASN A 45 -11.54 -5.14 -11.20
N GLU A 46 -10.26 -5.46 -11.40
CA GLU A 46 -9.19 -4.95 -10.56
C GLU A 46 -8.70 -3.59 -11.04
N VAL A 47 -7.99 -2.92 -10.15
CA VAL A 47 -7.27 -1.70 -10.49
C VAL A 47 -6.09 -2.07 -11.38
N LEU A 48 -5.85 -1.30 -12.44
CA LEU A 48 -4.78 -1.59 -13.39
C LEU A 48 -3.45 -0.99 -12.92
N GLU A 49 -2.45 -1.86 -12.79
CA GLU A 49 -1.06 -1.43 -12.62
C GLU A 49 -0.58 -0.76 -13.92
N LEU A 50 -0.02 0.46 -13.81
CA LEU A 50 0.57 1.14 -14.95
C LEU A 50 2.02 0.69 -15.12
N ARG A 51 2.26 -0.04 -16.22
CA ARG A 51 3.59 -0.50 -16.64
C ARG A 51 3.91 -0.01 -18.05
N ASP A 52 5.19 0.13 -18.31
CA ASP A 52 5.75 0.37 -19.62
C ASP A 52 5.76 -0.92 -20.45
N GLU A 53 6.00 -0.81 -21.76
CA GLU A 53 6.00 -1.99 -22.66
C GLU A 53 7.14 -2.97 -22.34
N ASP A 54 8.23 -2.47 -21.77
CA ASP A 54 9.39 -3.24 -21.31
C ASP A 54 9.28 -3.68 -19.83
N GLY A 55 8.13 -3.45 -19.19
CA GLY A 55 7.83 -3.91 -17.83
C GLY A 55 8.30 -2.97 -16.71
N HIS A 56 8.94 -1.86 -17.04
CA HIS A 56 9.30 -0.79 -16.10
C HIS A 56 8.06 -0.01 -15.62
N VAL A 57 8.26 0.87 -14.63
CA VAL A 57 7.20 1.74 -14.08
C VAL A 57 7.55 3.22 -14.24
N SER A 58 8.29 3.58 -15.29
CA SER A 58 8.76 4.95 -15.53
C SER A 58 7.59 5.92 -15.73
N LYS A 59 6.53 5.52 -16.43
CA LYS A 59 5.29 6.33 -16.55
C LYS A 59 4.60 6.57 -15.21
N ALA A 60 4.54 5.55 -14.35
CA ALA A 60 3.97 5.70 -13.00
C ALA A 60 4.79 6.68 -12.16
N VAL A 61 6.12 6.58 -12.22
CA VAL A 61 7.05 7.50 -11.56
C VAL A 61 6.91 8.93 -12.10
N GLU A 62 6.81 9.09 -13.41
CA GLU A 62 6.60 10.38 -14.06
C GLU A 62 5.27 11.02 -13.63
N ASN A 63 4.18 10.23 -13.57
CA ASN A 63 2.88 10.69 -13.09
C ASN A 63 2.95 11.27 -11.67
N VAL A 64 3.73 10.66 -10.76
CA VAL A 64 3.94 11.23 -9.42
C VAL A 64 4.72 12.54 -9.50
N ASN A 65 5.87 12.51 -10.17
CA ASN A 65 6.83 13.62 -10.18
C ASN A 65 6.35 14.84 -10.98
N THR A 66 5.34 14.68 -11.84
CA THR A 66 4.79 15.75 -12.69
C THR A 66 3.32 16.01 -12.39
N VAL A 67 2.42 15.13 -12.83
CA VAL A 67 0.96 15.34 -12.78
C VAL A 67 0.46 15.50 -11.36
N ILE A 68 0.80 14.56 -10.47
CA ILE A 68 0.37 14.60 -9.06
C ILE A 68 1.06 15.74 -8.33
N SER A 69 2.40 15.86 -8.47
CA SER A 69 3.15 16.94 -7.83
C SER A 69 2.62 18.34 -8.20
N GLU A 70 2.26 18.58 -9.46
CA GLU A 70 1.67 19.85 -9.89
C GLU A 70 0.26 20.03 -9.31
N ALA A 71 -0.57 19.00 -9.35
CA ALA A 71 -1.95 19.05 -8.87
C ALA A 71 -2.06 19.23 -7.35
N LEU A 72 -1.01 18.88 -6.59
CA LEU A 72 -0.93 19.06 -5.13
C LEU A 72 -0.61 20.49 -4.69
N LYS A 73 -0.13 21.35 -5.59
CA LYS A 73 0.24 22.73 -5.24
C LYS A 73 -0.95 23.46 -4.63
N GLU A 74 -0.70 24.13 -3.51
CA GLU A 74 -1.70 24.87 -2.74
C GLU A 74 -2.91 24.06 -2.24
N LYS A 75 -2.79 22.73 -2.18
CA LYS A 75 -3.78 21.87 -1.52
C LYS A 75 -3.40 21.58 -0.08
N ASP A 76 -4.43 21.47 0.75
CA ASP A 76 -4.33 21.04 2.13
C ASP A 76 -5.37 19.94 2.36
N PHE A 77 -4.96 18.84 2.98
CA PHE A 77 -5.83 17.67 3.19
C PHE A 77 -6.10 17.47 4.68
N THR A 78 -7.36 17.35 5.05
CA THR A 78 -7.79 17.17 6.45
C THR A 78 -7.81 15.71 6.89
N SER A 79 -7.84 14.76 5.94
CA SER A 79 -7.91 13.33 6.23
C SER A 79 -7.24 12.49 5.14
N GLN A 80 -6.95 11.22 5.47
CA GLN A 80 -6.53 10.22 4.48
C GLN A 80 -7.54 10.08 3.34
N LYS A 81 -8.84 10.04 3.69
CA LYS A 81 -9.92 9.89 2.72
C LYS A 81 -9.93 11.02 1.70
N GLU A 82 -9.76 12.26 2.15
CA GLU A 82 -9.74 13.42 1.25
C GLU A 82 -8.57 13.37 0.26
N PHE A 83 -7.40 12.93 0.72
CA PHE A 83 -6.24 12.72 -0.15
C PHE A 83 -6.46 11.59 -1.15
N ASP A 84 -7.02 10.47 -0.72
CA ASP A 84 -7.31 9.32 -1.59
C ASP A 84 -8.40 9.66 -2.63
N ASP A 85 -9.48 10.34 -2.22
CA ASP A 85 -10.53 10.82 -3.12
C ASP A 85 -9.96 11.77 -4.16
N PHE A 86 -9.08 12.69 -3.76
CA PHE A 86 -8.40 13.60 -4.68
C PHE A 86 -7.58 12.85 -5.75
N LEU A 87 -6.83 11.82 -5.37
CA LEU A 87 -6.06 11.02 -6.33
C LEU A 87 -6.98 10.22 -7.28
N ILE A 88 -8.08 9.68 -6.76
CA ILE A 88 -9.09 8.96 -7.55
C ILE A 88 -9.74 9.90 -8.56
N ASP A 89 -10.11 11.10 -8.15
CA ASP A 89 -10.74 12.11 -9.01
C ASP A 89 -9.76 12.65 -10.06
N LEU A 90 -8.48 12.81 -9.69
CA LEU A 90 -7.42 13.24 -10.61
C LEU A 90 -7.18 12.22 -11.75
N ASP A 91 -7.27 10.93 -11.42
CA ASP A 91 -7.27 9.86 -12.41
C ASP A 91 -8.54 9.89 -13.27
N GLY A 92 -9.71 9.93 -12.63
CA GLY A 92 -11.01 10.05 -13.28
C GLY A 92 -11.51 8.78 -13.99
N THR A 93 -10.85 7.64 -13.83
CA THR A 93 -11.25 6.35 -14.41
C THR A 93 -11.60 5.33 -13.33
N THR A 94 -12.56 4.45 -13.62
CA THR A 94 -13.03 3.42 -12.66
C THR A 94 -11.91 2.48 -12.20
N GLN A 95 -11.02 2.10 -13.12
CA GLN A 95 -9.92 1.15 -12.85
C GLN A 95 -8.58 1.84 -12.56
N LYS A 96 -8.57 3.16 -12.36
CA LYS A 96 -7.36 3.96 -12.12
C LYS A 96 -6.29 3.79 -13.21
N SER A 97 -6.73 3.66 -14.46
CA SER A 97 -5.88 3.30 -15.59
C SER A 97 -5.10 4.47 -16.18
N LYS A 98 -5.41 5.72 -15.80
CA LYS A 98 -4.75 6.92 -16.33
C LYS A 98 -3.47 7.23 -15.55
N LEU A 99 -3.56 7.25 -14.22
CA LEU A 99 -2.42 7.46 -13.32
C LEU A 99 -1.74 6.13 -12.97
N GLY A 100 -2.50 5.04 -12.89
CA GLY A 100 -2.04 3.72 -12.44
C GLY A 100 -2.41 3.43 -10.99
N GLY A 101 -2.91 2.22 -10.73
CA GLY A 101 -3.22 1.75 -9.38
C GLY A 101 -2.03 1.75 -8.44
N ASN A 102 -0.87 1.30 -8.95
CA ASN A 102 0.42 1.35 -8.26
C ASN A 102 0.81 2.78 -7.88
N THR A 103 0.64 3.74 -8.78
CA THR A 103 0.88 5.17 -8.54
C THR A 103 0.01 5.69 -7.39
N ILE A 104 -1.31 5.47 -7.48
CA ILE A 104 -2.27 5.98 -6.49
C ILE A 104 -2.04 5.35 -5.13
N LEU A 105 -1.85 4.03 -5.07
CA LEU A 105 -1.61 3.32 -3.81
C LEU A 105 -0.26 3.71 -3.18
N SER A 106 0.78 3.92 -3.98
CA SER A 106 2.09 4.38 -3.49
C SER A 106 1.99 5.76 -2.83
N CYS A 107 1.30 6.71 -3.48
CA CYS A 107 1.05 8.03 -2.90
C CYS A 107 0.17 7.94 -1.63
N SER A 108 -0.91 7.17 -1.66
CA SER A 108 -1.82 6.96 -0.53
C SER A 108 -1.08 6.46 0.71
N MET A 109 -0.23 5.43 0.56
CA MET A 109 0.56 4.87 1.64
C MET A 109 1.67 5.80 2.14
N ALA A 110 2.29 6.58 1.24
CA ALA A 110 3.28 7.60 1.62
C ALA A 110 2.63 8.69 2.49
N PHE A 111 1.46 9.19 2.09
CA PHE A 111 0.71 10.19 2.84
C PHE A 111 0.23 9.65 4.19
N CYS A 112 -0.24 8.40 4.22
CA CYS A 112 -0.67 7.72 5.43
C CYS A 112 0.44 7.65 6.48
N ARG A 113 1.64 7.24 6.07
CA ARG A 113 2.81 7.18 6.96
C ARG A 113 3.31 8.56 7.39
N ALA A 114 3.34 9.52 6.47
CA ALA A 114 3.76 10.90 6.80
C ALA A 114 2.80 11.52 7.82
N THR A 115 1.50 11.27 7.66
CA THR A 115 0.47 11.70 8.61
C THR A 115 0.64 11.04 9.98
N ALA A 116 0.78 9.71 10.02
CA ALA A 116 0.99 8.98 11.28
C ALA A 116 2.19 9.53 12.04
N ASN A 117 3.31 9.77 11.33
CA ASN A 117 4.51 10.36 11.91
C ASN A 117 4.27 11.78 12.45
N SER A 118 3.55 12.62 11.71
CA SER A 118 3.19 13.99 12.15
C SER A 118 2.31 14.01 13.40
N LEU A 119 1.48 12.99 13.59
CA LEU A 119 0.65 12.81 14.78
C LEU A 119 1.39 12.12 15.93
N GLY A 120 2.62 11.66 15.73
CA GLY A 120 3.37 10.89 16.72
C GLY A 120 2.80 9.48 16.97
N LEU A 121 2.08 8.92 16.00
CA LEU A 121 1.41 7.63 16.09
C LEU A 121 2.17 6.56 15.32
N GLN A 122 2.08 5.32 15.79
CA GLN A 122 2.45 4.16 14.98
C GLN A 122 1.43 3.99 13.85
N LEU A 123 1.87 3.46 12.71
CA LEU A 123 1.01 3.31 11.53
C LEU A 123 -0.26 2.49 11.80
N TYR A 124 -0.18 1.44 12.62
CA TYR A 124 -1.35 0.62 12.95
C TYR A 124 -2.37 1.37 13.82
N GLU A 125 -1.92 2.32 14.65
CA GLU A 125 -2.79 3.18 15.46
C GLU A 125 -3.52 4.16 14.55
N TYR A 126 -2.78 4.75 13.60
CA TYR A 126 -3.36 5.65 12.60
C TYR A 126 -4.39 4.94 11.71
N PHE A 127 -4.14 3.69 11.27
CA PHE A 127 -5.17 2.89 10.60
C PHE A 127 -6.39 2.64 11.50
N GLY A 128 -6.16 2.28 12.76
CA GLY A 128 -7.24 2.14 13.74
C GLY A 128 -8.10 3.40 13.83
N MET A 129 -7.49 4.58 13.82
CA MET A 129 -8.17 5.87 13.82
C MET A 129 -8.93 6.14 12.53
N ILE A 130 -8.34 5.92 11.36
CA ILE A 130 -9.01 6.14 10.06
C ILE A 130 -10.29 5.30 9.93
N TYR A 131 -10.28 4.06 10.44
CA TYR A 131 -11.42 3.14 10.30
C TYR A 131 -12.40 3.17 11.48
N SER A 132 -11.96 3.62 12.65
CA SER A 132 -12.81 3.65 13.85
C SER A 132 -13.25 5.07 14.25
N ASP A 133 -12.70 6.11 13.60
CA ASP A 133 -12.92 7.52 13.91
C ASP A 133 -12.87 7.80 15.43
N LYS A 134 -13.95 8.34 15.98
CA LYS A 134 -14.10 8.69 17.41
C LYS A 134 -14.20 7.46 18.33
N ASN A 135 -14.39 6.27 17.77
CA ASN A 135 -14.48 5.01 18.52
C ASN A 135 -13.13 4.30 18.59
N TYR A 136 -12.04 4.91 18.10
CA TYR A 136 -10.71 4.33 18.24
C TYR A 136 -10.36 4.12 19.71
N ASN A 137 -9.98 2.88 20.04
CA ASN A 137 -9.44 2.51 21.35
C ASN A 137 -8.26 1.56 21.10
N PRO A 138 -7.04 1.88 21.55
CA PRO A 138 -5.89 0.98 21.43
C PRO A 138 -6.14 -0.43 21.99
N GLU A 139 -6.99 -0.57 23.01
CA GLU A 139 -7.34 -1.86 23.62
C GLU A 139 -8.23 -2.75 22.74
N THR A 140 -8.83 -2.20 21.68
CA THR A 140 -9.64 -2.99 20.73
C THR A 140 -8.80 -3.59 19.60
N LEU A 141 -7.54 -3.18 19.46
CA LEU A 141 -6.62 -3.76 18.49
C LEU A 141 -6.38 -5.24 18.81
N ARG A 142 -6.29 -6.05 17.75
CA ARG A 142 -6.05 -7.49 17.82
C ARG A 142 -4.96 -7.85 16.83
N LEU A 143 -4.06 -8.73 17.27
CA LEU A 143 -3.09 -9.33 16.36
C LEU A 143 -3.81 -10.36 15.48
N PRO A 144 -3.49 -10.45 14.17
CA PRO A 144 -4.10 -11.41 13.28
C PRO A 144 -3.61 -12.82 13.60
N ARG A 145 -4.37 -13.83 13.19
CA ARG A 145 -3.88 -15.22 13.18
C ARG A 145 -2.94 -15.38 11.97
N PRO A 146 -1.67 -15.77 12.16
CA PRO A 146 -0.78 -15.98 11.03
C PRO A 146 -1.26 -17.16 10.18
N GLN A 147 -1.19 -16.99 8.86
CA GLN A 147 -1.38 -18.05 7.87
C GLN A 147 -0.05 -18.18 7.13
N ILE A 148 0.65 -19.29 7.36
CA ILE A 148 2.01 -19.49 6.88
C ILE A 148 1.95 -20.42 5.67
N LEU A 149 2.35 -19.91 4.52
CA LEU A 149 2.52 -20.71 3.31
C LEU A 149 3.67 -21.71 3.51
N VAL A 150 3.39 -22.99 3.32
CA VAL A 150 4.37 -24.08 3.50
C VAL A 150 4.66 -24.85 2.21
N LEU A 151 3.69 -24.89 1.29
CA LEU A 151 3.84 -25.55 -0.01
C LEU A 151 3.01 -24.81 -1.05
N GLU A 152 3.60 -24.62 -2.22
CA GLU A 152 2.96 -24.07 -3.40
C GLU A 152 2.70 -25.17 -4.43
N GLY A 153 1.61 -25.03 -5.17
CA GLY A 153 1.23 -25.89 -6.29
C GLY A 153 0.63 -25.07 -7.43
N GLY A 154 -0.14 -25.71 -8.30
CA GLY A 154 -0.78 -25.07 -9.44
C GLY A 154 0.21 -24.27 -10.30
N LYS A 155 -0.10 -22.99 -10.56
CA LYS A 155 0.74 -22.09 -11.37
C LYS A 155 2.09 -21.74 -10.73
N HIS A 156 2.26 -22.00 -9.44
CA HIS A 156 3.44 -21.60 -8.68
C HIS A 156 4.35 -22.79 -8.30
N GLY A 157 3.86 -24.03 -8.36
CA GLY A 157 4.56 -25.20 -7.82
C GLY A 157 4.97 -26.28 -8.82
N ASP A 158 5.32 -25.92 -10.06
CA ASP A 158 5.89 -26.82 -11.10
C ASP A 158 5.20 -28.21 -11.18
N TRP A 159 3.86 -28.24 -11.18
CA TRP A 159 3.04 -29.45 -11.28
C TRP A 159 3.15 -30.46 -10.12
N SER A 160 3.59 -30.02 -8.94
CA SER A 160 3.61 -30.87 -7.74
C SER A 160 2.21 -31.24 -7.23
N THR A 161 1.21 -30.38 -7.44
CA THR A 161 -0.20 -30.56 -7.05
C THR A 161 -1.09 -29.50 -7.73
N ASP A 162 -2.40 -29.76 -7.84
CA ASP A 162 -3.37 -28.85 -8.47
C ASP A 162 -3.76 -27.65 -7.59
N ILE A 163 -3.63 -27.76 -6.26
CA ILE A 163 -3.98 -26.68 -5.31
C ILE A 163 -2.85 -25.65 -5.28
N GLN A 164 -3.18 -24.36 -5.35
CA GLN A 164 -2.19 -23.30 -5.46
C GLN A 164 -1.36 -23.09 -4.19
N GLU A 165 -1.99 -23.04 -3.02
CA GLU A 165 -1.35 -22.68 -1.76
C GLU A 165 -1.82 -23.58 -0.62
N TYR A 166 -0.86 -24.18 0.07
CA TYR A 166 -1.09 -24.94 1.30
C TYR A 166 -0.55 -24.13 2.46
N MET A 167 -1.47 -23.70 3.33
CA MET A 167 -1.14 -22.85 4.47
C MET A 167 -1.36 -23.59 5.78
N VAL A 168 -0.47 -23.36 6.74
CA VAL A 168 -0.66 -23.74 8.14
C VAL A 168 -1.13 -22.52 8.91
N ALA A 169 -2.24 -22.68 9.63
CA ALA A 169 -2.78 -21.67 10.52
C ALA A 169 -2.79 -22.22 11.96
N PRO A 170 -1.95 -21.72 12.89
CA PRO A 170 -1.91 -22.19 14.28
C PRO A 170 -3.25 -21.97 14.98
N LYS A 171 -3.78 -22.95 15.72
CA LYS A 171 -5.09 -22.78 16.39
C LYS A 171 -5.01 -21.68 17.46
N ILE A 172 -6.00 -20.78 17.47
CA ILE A 172 -5.97 -19.55 18.29
C ILE A 172 -6.08 -19.81 19.79
N ASP A 173 -6.63 -20.96 20.20
CA ASP A 173 -6.79 -21.40 21.59
C ASP A 173 -5.57 -22.14 22.14
N ARG A 174 -4.53 -22.34 21.32
CA ARG A 174 -3.30 -23.06 21.72
C ARG A 174 -2.13 -22.16 22.10
N PHE A 175 -2.20 -20.87 21.79
CA PHE A 175 -1.07 -19.96 21.95
C PHE A 175 -1.54 -18.65 22.57
N ASP A 176 -0.80 -18.18 23.57
CA ASP A 176 -1.16 -16.98 24.33
C ASP A 176 -0.76 -15.67 23.63
N SER A 177 0.10 -15.76 22.60
CA SER A 177 0.58 -14.60 21.84
C SER A 177 0.78 -14.92 20.36
N PHE A 178 0.81 -13.87 19.53
CA PHE A 178 1.21 -13.99 18.13
C PHE A 178 2.62 -14.58 17.97
N ALA A 179 3.54 -14.20 18.85
CA ALA A 179 4.93 -14.68 18.82
C ALA A 179 5.00 -16.20 19.04
N ASP A 180 4.21 -16.72 19.99
CA ASP A 180 4.14 -18.16 20.25
C ASP A 180 3.47 -18.91 19.10
N ALA A 181 2.39 -18.34 18.55
CA ALA A 181 1.72 -18.91 17.38
C ALA A 181 2.62 -18.96 16.15
N PHE A 182 3.44 -17.93 15.92
CA PHE A 182 4.36 -17.86 14.76
C PHE A 182 5.58 -18.78 14.91
N LYS A 183 6.02 -19.04 16.14
CA LYS A 183 7.18 -19.89 16.43
C LYS A 183 6.88 -21.40 16.25
N ALA A 184 5.63 -21.80 16.46
CA ALA A 184 5.19 -23.19 16.46
C ALA A 184 5.04 -23.78 15.05
#